data_AF-A0A0F0HTC9-F1
#
_entry.id   AF-A0A0F0HTC9-F1
#
_cell.length_a   1.000
_cell.length_b   1.000
_cell.length_c   1.000
_cell.angle_alpha   90.00
_cell.angle_beta   90.00
_cell.angle_gamma   90.00
#
_symmetry.space_group_name_H-M   'P 1'
#
loop_
_entity.id
_entity.type
_entity.pdbx_description
1 polymer ?
#
loop_
_entity_poly.entity_id
_entity_poly.type
_entity_poly.pdbx_seq_one_letter_code
_entity_poly.pdbx_strand_id
1 'polypeptide(L)'
;MAAHGVEFLTTPDAYYDALAERVGPTRVPIEELRELSVLADRDEDGYLLQIFTKPVVDRPTVFFEIIERRGSKGFGKGNFKALFEAIEREQARRGNL
;
A
#
# COMPACT_ATOMS: atom_id res chain seq x y z
N MET A 1 1.39 -12.88 -7.97
CA MET A 1 0.31 -13.04 -6.97
C MET A 1 -1.05 -12.73 -7.56
N ALA A 2 -1.27 -11.55 -8.15
CA ALA A 2 -2.56 -11.18 -8.77
C ALA A 2 -3.04 -12.18 -9.85
N ALA A 3 -2.15 -12.63 -10.74
CA ALA A 3 -2.45 -13.67 -11.74
C ALA A 3 -2.89 -15.03 -11.14
N HIS A 4 -2.68 -15.24 -9.83
CA HIS A 4 -3.12 -16.43 -9.10
C HIS A 4 -4.36 -16.16 -8.21
N GLY A 5 -5.08 -15.05 -8.44
CA GLY A 5 -6.34 -14.74 -7.77
C GLY A 5 -6.23 -13.99 -6.44
N VAL A 6 -5.04 -13.55 -6.04
CA VAL A 6 -4.89 -12.70 -4.84
C VAL A 6 -5.35 -11.28 -5.15
N GLU A 7 -6.36 -10.80 -4.42
CA GLU A 7 -6.84 -9.43 -4.53
C GLU A 7 -6.12 -8.50 -3.56
N PHE A 8 -5.83 -7.28 -4.03
CA PHE A 8 -5.15 -6.24 -3.25
C PHE A 8 -6.06 -5.04 -3.03
N LEU A 9 -5.76 -4.27 -1.98
CA LEU A 9 -6.36 -2.97 -1.77
C LEU A 9 -5.85 -1.97 -2.82
N THR A 10 -6.73 -1.08 -3.26
CA THR A 10 -6.41 -0.05 -4.25
C THR A 10 -6.15 1.29 -3.57
N THR A 11 -5.16 2.01 -4.07
CA THR A 11 -4.79 3.34 -3.56
C THR A 11 -5.15 4.41 -4.59
N PRO A 12 -5.74 5.55 -4.20
CA PRO A 12 -6.10 6.62 -5.14
C PRO A 12 -4.87 7.20 -5.85
N ASP A 13 -5.03 7.59 -7.11
CA ASP A 13 -3.95 8.19 -7.91
C ASP A 13 -3.29 9.41 -7.25
N ALA A 14 -4.08 10.21 -6.53
CA ALA A 14 -3.61 11.37 -5.79
C ALA A 14 -2.50 11.04 -4.76
N TYR A 15 -2.44 9.81 -4.26
CA TYR A 15 -1.33 9.35 -3.42
C TYR A 15 -0.01 9.37 -4.19
N TYR A 16 -0.01 8.87 -5.42
CA TYR A 16 1.17 8.75 -6.27
C TYR A 16 1.63 10.10 -6.81
N ASP A 17 0.70 11.00 -7.06
CA ASP A 17 1.00 12.37 -7.49
C ASP A 17 1.85 13.11 -6.44
N ALA A 18 1.57 12.89 -5.15
CA ALA A 18 2.34 13.47 -4.03
C ALA A 18 3.52 12.58 -3.57
N LEU A 19 3.65 11.35 -4.09
CA LEU A 19 4.61 10.38 -3.58
C LEU A 19 6.06 10.78 -3.88
N ALA A 20 6.31 11.31 -5.08
CA ALA A 20 7.64 11.68 -5.57
C ALA A 20 8.37 12.63 -4.61
N GLU A 21 7.65 13.64 -4.10
CA GLU A 21 8.20 14.63 -3.17
C GLU A 21 8.51 14.03 -1.80
N ARG A 22 7.76 13.01 -1.38
CA ARG A 22 7.87 12.41 -0.03
C ARG A 22 8.96 11.36 0.09
N VAL A 23 9.08 10.45 -0.89
CA VAL A 23 10.04 9.33 -0.84
C VAL A 23 11.25 9.52 -1.75
N GLY A 24 11.27 10.55 -2.59
CA GLY A 24 12.37 10.76 -3.54
C GLY A 24 12.58 9.55 -4.47
N PRO A 25 13.80 9.36 -5.02
CA PRO A 25 14.05 8.31 -5.99
C PRO A 25 13.99 6.91 -5.36
N THR A 26 13.20 6.04 -6.00
CA THR A 26 13.11 4.60 -5.73
C THR A 26 13.67 3.82 -6.92
N ARG A 27 14.05 2.56 -6.72
CA ARG A 27 14.48 1.67 -7.81
C ARG A 27 13.36 1.38 -8.82
N VAL A 28 12.12 1.36 -8.34
CA VAL A 28 10.90 1.14 -9.14
C VAL A 28 10.31 2.50 -9.50
N PRO A 29 9.95 2.77 -10.77
CA PRO A 29 9.27 3.99 -11.18
C PRO A 29 7.93 4.18 -10.45
N ILE A 30 7.54 5.43 -10.18
CA ILE A 30 6.28 5.72 -9.46
C ILE A 30 5.06 5.25 -10.24
N GLU A 31 5.12 5.29 -11.57
CA GLU A 31 4.07 4.83 -12.46
C GLU A 31 3.83 3.32 -12.29
N GLU A 32 4.89 2.52 -12.14
CA GLU A 32 4.77 1.08 -11.89
C GLU A 32 4.21 0.80 -10.49
N LEU A 33 4.61 1.60 -9.49
CA LEU A 33 4.01 1.53 -8.15
C LEU A 33 2.52 1.87 -8.18
N ARG A 34 2.11 2.85 -9.01
CA ARG A 34 0.72 3.27 -9.22
C ARG A 34 -0.11 2.13 -9.81
N GLU A 35 0.35 1.55 -10.91
CA GLU A 35 -0.32 0.44 -11.59
C GLU A 35 -0.55 -0.77 -10.66
N LEU A 36 0.43 -1.04 -9.78
CA LEU A 36 0.37 -2.16 -8.86
C LEU A 36 -0.28 -1.83 -7.51
N SER A 37 -0.71 -0.58 -7.28
CA SER A 37 -1.20 -0.11 -5.98
C SER A 37 -0.20 -0.32 -4.82
N VAL A 38 1.10 -0.27 -5.11
CA VAL A 38 2.19 -0.41 -4.13
C VAL A 38 2.44 0.94 -3.46
N LEU A 39 2.51 0.95 -2.13
CA LEU A 39 2.82 2.12 -1.31
C LEU A 39 4.34 2.20 -1.06
N ALA A 40 4.86 3.41 -0.81
CA ALA A 40 6.26 3.62 -0.47
C ALA A 40 6.41 4.57 0.73
N ASP A 41 7.38 4.30 1.60
CA ASP A 41 7.78 5.21 2.69
C ASP A 41 9.30 5.24 2.84
N ARG A 42 9.82 6.33 3.41
CA ARG A 42 11.27 6.55 3.61
C ARG A 42 11.57 6.98 5.03
N ASP A 43 12.65 6.46 5.58
CA ASP A 43 13.29 6.90 6.82
C ASP A 43 14.78 7.23 6.58
N GLU A 44 15.50 7.49 7.66
CA GLU A 44 16.94 7.85 7.63
C GLU A 44 17.82 6.70 7.10
N ASP A 45 17.39 5.45 7.25
CA ASP A 45 18.15 4.25 6.87
C ASP A 45 17.86 3.80 5.43
N GLY A 46 16.75 4.27 4.82
CA GLY A 46 16.40 3.98 3.44
C GLY A 46 14.89 4.02 3.20
N TYR A 47 14.39 3.22 2.25
CA TYR A 47 12.96 3.17 1.94
C TYR A 47 12.39 1.77 1.99
N LEU A 48 11.07 1.67 2.05
CA LEU A 48 10.31 0.44 1.97
C LEU A 48 9.16 0.57 0.98
N LEU A 49 8.75 -0.57 0.42
CA LEU A 49 7.60 -0.71 -0.45
C LEU A 49 6.62 -1.69 0.21
N GLN A 50 5.33 -1.38 0.21
CA GLN A 50 4.30 -2.15 0.89
C GLN A 50 3.06 -2.31 0.00
N ILE A 51 2.42 -3.47 0.06
CA ILE A 51 1.09 -3.68 -0.53
C ILE A 51 0.29 -4.63 0.36
N PHE A 52 -1.01 -4.39 0.44
CA PHE A 52 -1.92 -5.09 1.35
C PHE A 52 -2.98 -5.84 0.56
N THR A 53 -3.21 -7.10 0.93
CA THR A 53 -4.30 -7.89 0.32
C THR A 53 -5.65 -7.37 0.81
N LYS A 54 -6.72 -7.66 0.07
CA LYS A 54 -8.06 -7.67 0.67
C LYS A 54 -8.12 -8.73 1.79
N PRO A 55 -9.13 -8.67 2.70
CA PRO A 55 -9.34 -9.72 3.67
C PRO A 55 -9.46 -11.09 3.00
N VAL A 56 -8.77 -12.10 3.55
CA VAL A 56 -8.73 -13.46 2.96
C VAL A 56 -9.88 -14.35 3.40
N VAL A 57 -10.74 -13.84 4.29
CA VAL A 57 -11.99 -14.45 4.73
C VAL A 57 -13.11 -13.43 4.57
N ASP A 58 -14.36 -13.89 4.51
CA ASP A 58 -15.52 -13.01 4.28
C ASP A 58 -15.66 -11.92 5.34
N ARG A 59 -15.29 -12.25 6.59
CA ARG A 59 -15.22 -11.28 7.69
C ARG A 59 -13.96 -10.41 7.53
N PRO A 60 -14.04 -9.08 7.67
CA PRO A 60 -12.90 -8.18 7.47
C PRO A 60 -11.94 -8.21 8.68
N THR A 61 -11.30 -9.35 8.94
CA THR A 61 -10.49 -9.59 10.16
C THR A 61 -9.03 -9.86 9.85
N VAL A 62 -8.73 -10.67 8.83
CA VAL A 62 -7.36 -11.09 8.50
C VAL A 62 -7.04 -10.74 7.06
N PHE A 63 -5.91 -10.07 6.87
CA PHE A 63 -5.31 -9.75 5.58
C PHE A 63 -3.78 -9.96 5.68
N PHE A 64 -3.11 -9.95 4.53
CA PHE A 64 -1.65 -10.06 4.46
C PHE A 64 -1.02 -8.78 3.93
N GLU A 65 0.22 -8.56 4.36
CA GLU A 65 1.10 -7.52 3.86
C GLU A 65 2.28 -8.16 3.13
N ILE A 66 2.64 -7.59 1.99
CA ILE A 66 3.89 -7.88 1.30
C ILE A 66 4.75 -6.63 1.43
N ILE A 67 5.96 -6.80 1.95
CA ILE A 67 6.90 -5.70 2.22
C ILE A 67 8.28 -5.98 1.61
N GLU A 68 8.79 -5.01 0.86
CA GLU A 68 10.19 -4.96 0.41
C GLU A 68 10.92 -3.85 1.16
N ARG A 69 12.09 -4.16 1.74
CA ARG A 69 12.90 -3.18 2.47
C ARG A 69 14.21 -2.92 1.74
N ARG A 70 14.53 -1.64 1.60
CA ARG A 70 15.80 -1.13 1.07
C ARG A 70 16.40 -0.20 2.12
N GLY A 71 16.94 -0.79 3.18
CA GLY A 71 17.55 -0.09 4.30
C GLY A 71 16.56 0.28 5.41
N SER A 72 15.36 0.75 5.06
CA SER A 72 14.37 1.18 6.06
C SER A 72 14.04 0.08 7.08
N LYS A 73 14.12 0.46 8.36
CA LYS A 73 13.80 -0.40 9.52
C LYS A 73 12.46 -0.03 10.16
N GLY A 74 11.85 1.09 9.73
CA GLY A 74 10.54 1.52 10.17
C GLY A 74 9.39 0.64 9.69
N PHE A 75 8.16 1.03 10.01
CA PHE A 75 6.94 0.31 9.61
C PHE A 75 6.16 1.00 8.48
N GLY A 76 6.66 2.12 7.96
CA GLY A 76 5.95 2.88 6.95
C GLY A 76 4.76 3.65 7.52
N LYS A 77 4.98 4.52 8.53
CA LYS A 77 3.90 5.26 9.21
C LYS A 77 3.03 6.05 8.22
N GLY A 78 3.62 6.58 7.13
CA GLY A 78 2.87 7.26 6.09
C GLY A 78 1.95 6.32 5.29
N ASN A 79 2.39 5.07 5.09
CA ASN A 79 1.62 4.05 4.38
C ASN A 79 0.45 3.54 5.20
N PHE A 80 0.55 3.50 6.53
CA PHE A 80 -0.57 3.11 7.40
C PHE A 80 -1.79 4.02 7.23
N LYS A 81 -1.60 5.33 7.09
CA LYS A 81 -2.73 6.24 6.83
C LYS A 81 -3.42 5.91 5.51
N ALA A 82 -2.64 5.74 4.44
CA ALA A 82 -3.17 5.37 3.12
C ALA A 82 -3.88 4.00 3.14
N LEU A 83 -3.36 3.04 3.90
CA LEU A 83 -3.97 1.74 4.14
C LEU A 83 -5.33 1.88 4.84
N PHE A 84 -5.41 2.63 5.94
CA PHE A 84 -6.67 2.81 6.67
C PHE A 84 -7.73 3.45 5.78
N GLU A 85 -7.38 4.48 5.02
CA GLU A 85 -8.30 5.09 4.06
C GLU A 85 -8.75 4.11 2.97
N ALA A 86 -7.88 3.20 2.53
CA ALA A 86 -8.23 2.16 1.56
C ALA A 86 -9.18 1.11 2.17
N ILE A 87 -8.96 0.71 3.42
CA ILE A 87 -9.83 -0.20 4.16
C ILE A 87 -11.20 0.44 4.41
N GLU A 88 -11.27 1.69 4.83
CA GLU A 88 -12.53 2.42 5.05
C GLU A 88 -13.34 2.51 3.76
N ARG A 89 -12.70 2.80 2.63
CA ARG A 89 -13.37 2.79 1.30
C ARG A 89 -13.92 1.41 0.95
N GLU A 90 -13.19 0.35 1.26
CA GLU A 90 -13.65 -1.03 1.03
C GLU A 90 -14.83 -1.38 1.94
N GLN A 91 -14.79 -0.98 3.22
CA GLN A 91 -15.89 -1.19 4.17
C GLN A 91 -17.14 -0.41 3.79
N ALA A 92 -16.99 0.83 3.31
CA ALA A 92 -18.10 1.65 2.83
C ALA A 92 -18.80 0.99 1.64
N ARG A 93 -18.03 0.38 0.73
CA ARG A 93 -18.56 -0.37 -0.42
C ARG A 93 -19.35 -1.61 0.01
N ARG A 94 -19.01 -2.22 1.15
CA ARG A 94 -19.70 -3.40 1.71
C ARG A 94 -20.93 -3.04 2.55
N GLY A 95 -21.19 -1.76 2.81
CA GLY A 95 -22.39 -1.29 3.51
C GLY A 95 -22.37 -1.46 5.05
N ASN A 96 -21.18 -1.60 5.65
CA ASN A 96 -21.02 -1.81 7.11
C ASN A 96 -20.45 -0.58 7.85
N LEU A 97 -20.75 0.63 7.39
CA LEU A 97 -20.39 1.89 8.05
C LEU A 97 -21.63 2.63 8.55
#